data_AF-A0A9D1VL20-F1
#
_entry.id   AF-A0A9D1VL20-F1
#
_cell.length_a   1.000
_cell.length_b   1.000
_cell.length_c   1.000
_cell.angle_alpha   90.00
_cell.angle_beta   90.00
_cell.angle_gamma   90.00
#
_symmetry.space_group_name_H-M   'P 1'
#
loop_
_entity.id
_entity.type
_entity.pdbx_description
1 polymer ?
#
loop_
_entity_poly.entity_id
_entity_poly.type
_entity_poly.pdbx_seq_one_letter_code
_entity_poly.pdbx_strand_id
1 'polypeptide(L)'
;MKKKIAVLLLSMSMLCFVAGCSDREETDTENAVQEAEEESVVNSEGLVVAVDVDDLENYITLGEYQNLTVEESPVEETTDEDVDAYIERQMIGNYSPVEVTEDRPVQENDTVNIDYAGYQDGEAFDGGTAQDQNLRIGSGSYIEGFEDGLIGHRKGETVTLNLTFPEDYEPNPDLAGQPVVFEVTINSISEPPTLTDEWAADNTDYDTAQEYWDAQKEALIQERANEYESQVKSDLFQQVMENSQIKDYPEDILNDLKSDIETQMDQMYTSMYGMSLDEALEAQGISTEEAEQSIDETAKSYLSQYMLTQAILDAEGISLTEADYEKALDDFAKLSGFENSEEIESMYSDATVLKGNVLWNVACDKLMETATITEPAAEESAEDTAQ
;
A
#
# COMPACT_ATOMS: atom_id res chain seq x y z
N MET A 1 22.57 8.47 24.41
CA MET A 1 22.62 7.56 23.24
C MET A 1 21.75 8.19 22.19
N LYS A 2 22.33 8.56 21.05
CA LYS A 2 21.64 9.28 19.97
C LYS A 2 20.67 8.31 19.31
N LYS A 3 19.36 8.51 19.50
CA LYS A 3 18.36 7.82 18.68
C LYS A 3 18.42 8.49 17.30
N LYS A 4 18.87 7.73 16.31
CA LYS A 4 18.80 8.13 14.90
C LYS A 4 17.32 8.11 14.54
N ILE A 5 16.73 9.27 14.30
CA ILE A 5 15.47 9.39 13.58
C ILE A 5 15.86 9.05 12.14
N ALA A 6 15.55 7.82 11.72
CA ALA A 6 15.62 7.44 10.33
C ALA A 6 14.41 8.08 9.66
N VAL A 7 14.63 9.26 9.09
CA VAL A 7 13.67 9.88 8.19
C VAL A 7 13.73 9.06 6.90
N LEU A 8 12.74 8.17 6.73
CA LEU A 8 12.43 7.54 5.45
C LEU A 8 11.75 8.61 4.58
N LEU A 9 12.57 9.51 4.04
CA LEU A 9 12.24 10.41 2.95
C LEU A 9 12.37 9.59 1.65
N LEU A 10 11.23 9.08 1.17
CA LEU A 10 10.89 8.73 -0.22
C LEU A 10 9.72 7.74 -0.17
N SER A 11 8.54 8.26 0.11
CA SER A 11 7.32 7.56 -0.24
C SER A 11 6.23 8.61 -0.45
N MET A 12 6.28 9.26 -1.61
CA MET A 12 5.11 9.92 -2.21
C MET A 12 4.00 8.89 -2.54
N SER A 13 4.18 7.62 -2.15
CA SER A 13 3.16 6.59 -2.03
C SER A 13 2.41 6.69 -0.69
N MET A 14 1.87 7.88 -0.36
CA MET A 14 0.67 7.90 0.48
C MET A 14 -0.49 7.47 -0.44
N LEU A 15 -0.49 6.19 -0.79
CA LEU A 15 -1.66 5.49 -1.29
C LEU A 15 -2.67 5.52 -0.15
N CYS A 16 -3.48 6.57 -0.09
CA CYS A 16 -4.70 6.60 0.71
C CYS A 16 -5.70 5.61 0.11
N PHE A 17 -5.42 4.31 0.20
CA PHE A 17 -6.40 3.27 -0.07
C PHE A 17 -7.45 3.31 1.04
N VAL A 18 -8.54 4.03 0.81
CA VAL A 18 -9.76 3.81 1.58
C VAL A 18 -10.50 2.62 0.96
N ALA A 19 -10.03 1.40 1.21
CA ALA A 19 -10.77 0.19 0.86
C ALA A 19 -11.95 0.00 1.84
N GLY A 20 -13.02 0.77 1.64
CA GLY A 20 -14.30 0.57 2.30
C GLY A 20 -15.13 -0.47 1.55
N CYS A 21 -14.87 -1.77 1.75
CA CYS A 21 -15.87 -2.79 1.45
C CYS A 21 -16.96 -2.73 2.53
N SER A 22 -18.10 -2.12 2.21
CA SER A 22 -19.33 -2.29 2.99
C SER A 22 -20.50 -2.47 2.04
N ASP A 23 -21.27 -3.52 2.30
CA ASP A 23 -22.41 -4.00 1.53
C ASP A 23 -23.39 -2.90 1.14
N ARG A 24 -23.83 -3.00 -0.12
CA ARG A 24 -24.81 -2.14 -0.77
C ARG A 24 -26.22 -2.47 -0.26
N GLU A 25 -26.65 -1.85 0.84
CA GLU A 25 -28.08 -1.73 1.17
C GLU A 25 -28.59 -0.32 0.86
N GLU A 26 -29.52 -0.23 -0.10
CA GLU A 26 -30.27 0.99 -0.42
C GLU A 26 -31.05 1.49 0.81
N THR A 27 -30.58 2.57 1.42
CA THR A 27 -31.40 3.40 2.30
C THR A 27 -31.31 4.86 1.88
N ASP A 28 -32.41 5.33 1.28
CA ASP A 28 -32.69 6.73 0.96
C ASP A 28 -32.42 7.63 2.17
N THR A 29 -31.31 8.36 2.13
CA THR A 29 -31.11 9.54 2.98
C THR A 29 -30.70 10.69 2.07
N GLU A 30 -31.54 11.72 1.98
CA GLU A 30 -31.31 12.92 1.18
C GLU A 30 -29.94 13.53 1.51
N ASN A 31 -28.99 13.31 0.60
CA ASN A 31 -27.66 13.88 0.63
C ASN A 31 -27.76 15.40 0.43
N ALA A 32 -27.40 16.16 1.46
CA ALA A 32 -26.98 17.54 1.27
C ALA A 32 -25.58 17.49 0.63
N VAL A 33 -25.55 17.37 -0.69
CA VAL A 33 -24.34 17.60 -1.49
C VAL A 33 -23.96 19.07 -1.26
N GLN A 34 -22.97 19.31 -0.42
CA GLN A 34 -22.16 20.51 -0.56
C GLN A 34 -21.44 20.33 -1.89
N GLU A 35 -21.78 21.16 -2.88
CA GLU A 35 -20.97 21.35 -4.08
C GLU A 35 -19.57 21.73 -3.59
N ALA A 36 -18.63 20.80 -3.65
CA ALA A 36 -17.21 21.14 -3.67
C ALA A 36 -17.01 21.99 -4.93
N GLU A 37 -16.50 23.22 -4.78
CA GLU A 37 -16.07 24.00 -5.93
C GLU A 37 -14.98 23.18 -6.63
N GLU A 38 -15.18 22.84 -7.92
CA GLU A 38 -14.13 22.24 -8.75
C GLU A 38 -12.89 23.13 -8.67
N GLU A 39 -11.87 22.66 -7.97
CA GLU A 39 -10.59 23.33 -7.92
C GLU A 39 -9.98 23.31 -9.33
N SER A 40 -9.77 24.48 -9.91
CA SER A 40 -9.21 24.60 -11.25
C SER A 40 -7.82 23.96 -11.29
N VAL A 41 -7.61 22.97 -12.16
CA VAL A 41 -6.31 22.31 -12.34
C VAL A 41 -5.27 23.21 -13.01
N VAL A 42 -5.72 24.29 -13.66
CA VAL A 42 -4.86 25.29 -14.32
C VAL A 42 -4.65 26.54 -13.48
N ASN A 43 -3.46 27.13 -13.60
CA ASN A 43 -3.12 28.42 -13.02
C ASN A 43 -3.71 29.61 -13.81
N SER A 44 -3.37 30.83 -13.40
CA SER A 44 -3.88 32.06 -14.04
C SER A 44 -3.51 32.24 -15.52
N GLU A 45 -2.52 31.48 -16.02
CA GLU A 45 -2.09 31.47 -17.42
C GLU A 45 -2.76 30.33 -18.24
N GLY A 46 -3.57 29.49 -17.60
CA GLY A 46 -4.20 28.33 -18.23
C GLY A 46 -3.27 27.13 -18.37
N LEU A 47 -2.22 27.05 -17.53
CA LEU A 47 -1.25 25.96 -17.50
C LEU A 47 -1.39 25.12 -16.25
N VAL A 48 -1.14 23.82 -16.37
CA VAL A 48 -1.06 22.90 -15.23
C VAL A 48 0.37 22.89 -14.74
N VAL A 49 0.57 23.31 -13.49
CA VAL A 49 1.90 23.49 -12.86
C VAL A 49 1.97 22.72 -11.54
N ALA A 50 3.18 22.28 -11.18
CA ALA A 50 3.40 21.55 -9.93
C ALA A 50 3.40 22.51 -8.74
N VAL A 51 3.84 23.74 -8.95
CA VAL A 51 3.76 24.84 -7.99
C VAL A 51 3.52 26.15 -8.73
N ASP A 52 2.55 26.95 -8.29
CA ASP A 52 2.19 28.22 -8.92
C ASP A 52 2.93 29.39 -8.23
N VAL A 53 4.11 29.74 -8.71
CA VAL A 53 4.94 30.85 -8.21
C VAL A 53 5.54 31.66 -9.35
N ASP A 54 5.54 32.99 -9.20
CA ASP A 54 6.02 33.91 -10.25
C ASP A 54 7.53 33.76 -10.56
N ASP A 55 8.37 33.55 -9.53
CA ASP A 55 9.83 33.53 -9.64
C ASP A 55 10.43 32.33 -8.88
N LEU A 56 10.30 31.12 -9.44
CA LEU A 56 10.77 29.87 -8.81
C LEU A 56 12.27 29.90 -8.44
N GLU A 57 13.11 30.60 -9.23
CA GLU A 57 14.55 30.76 -8.97
C GLU A 57 14.87 31.46 -7.64
N ASN A 58 13.92 32.17 -7.02
CA ASN A 58 14.11 32.75 -5.69
C ASN A 58 14.11 31.67 -4.59
N TYR A 59 13.42 30.56 -4.81
CA TYR A 59 13.21 29.50 -3.83
C TYR A 59 14.13 28.30 -4.04
N ILE A 60 14.58 28.06 -5.26
CA ILE A 60 15.40 26.90 -5.58
C ILE A 60 16.56 27.22 -6.54
N THR A 61 17.65 26.46 -6.43
CA THR A 61 18.64 26.29 -7.50
C THR A 61 18.59 24.83 -7.95
N LEU A 62 18.18 24.59 -9.20
CA LEU A 62 18.24 23.27 -9.80
C LEU A 62 19.70 22.86 -10.01
N GLY A 63 20.05 21.68 -9.50
CA GLY A 63 21.37 21.08 -9.63
C GLY A 63 21.58 20.36 -10.96
N GLU A 64 22.55 19.46 -10.97
CA GLU A 64 22.70 18.50 -12.07
C GLU A 64 21.52 17.51 -12.07
N TYR A 65 20.80 17.46 -13.17
CA TYR A 65 19.60 16.62 -13.33
C TYR A 65 19.62 15.73 -14.59
N GLN A 66 20.53 15.97 -15.53
CA GLN A 66 20.68 15.17 -16.75
C GLN A 66 21.92 14.28 -16.66
N ASN A 67 21.95 13.20 -17.43
CA ASN A 67 23.07 12.26 -17.52
C ASN A 67 23.44 11.60 -16.18
N LEU A 68 22.46 11.46 -15.30
CA LEU A 68 22.61 10.78 -14.01
C LEU A 68 22.83 9.28 -14.21
N THR A 69 23.45 8.63 -13.23
CA THR A 69 23.69 7.19 -13.24
C THR A 69 23.05 6.56 -12.02
N VAL A 70 22.26 5.50 -12.22
CA VAL A 70 21.65 4.70 -11.15
C VAL A 70 22.11 3.25 -11.25
N GLU A 71 22.28 2.61 -10.10
CA GLU A 71 22.59 1.19 -9.99
C GLU A 71 21.32 0.43 -9.64
N GLU A 72 20.80 -0.38 -10.56
CA GLU A 72 19.52 -1.07 -10.41
C GLU A 72 19.64 -2.53 -10.83
N SER A 73 19.08 -3.42 -10.01
CA SER A 73 19.02 -4.84 -10.34
C SER A 73 18.05 -5.06 -11.50
N PRO A 74 18.37 -5.94 -12.47
CA PRO A 74 17.45 -6.19 -13.58
C PRO A 74 16.12 -6.74 -13.07
N VAL A 75 15.04 -6.44 -13.81
CA VAL A 75 13.71 -6.99 -13.54
C VAL A 75 13.78 -8.51 -13.46
N GLU A 76 13.28 -9.08 -12.36
CA GLU A 76 13.25 -10.53 -12.17
C GLU A 76 12.31 -11.19 -13.18
N GLU A 77 12.77 -12.29 -13.78
CA GLU A 77 11.97 -13.07 -14.73
C GLU A 77 10.73 -13.65 -14.04
N THR A 78 9.56 -13.48 -14.67
CA THR A 78 8.30 -14.07 -14.18
C THR A 78 8.27 -15.56 -14.45
N THR A 79 8.38 -16.34 -13.37
CA THR A 79 8.29 -17.80 -13.41
C THR A 79 6.84 -18.27 -13.43
N ASP A 80 6.61 -19.51 -13.85
CA ASP A 80 5.25 -20.08 -13.84
C ASP A 80 4.75 -20.24 -12.40
N GLU A 81 5.65 -20.55 -11.46
CA GLU A 81 5.34 -20.61 -10.02
C GLU A 81 4.90 -19.26 -9.45
N ASP A 82 5.46 -18.14 -9.92
CA ASP A 82 5.03 -16.81 -9.50
C ASP A 82 3.58 -16.53 -9.93
N VAL A 83 3.22 -16.95 -11.15
CA VAL A 83 1.87 -16.75 -11.69
C VAL A 83 0.87 -17.63 -10.94
N ASP A 84 1.21 -18.90 -10.69
CA ASP A 84 0.37 -19.80 -9.91
C ASP A 84 0.13 -19.27 -8.49
N ALA A 85 1.19 -18.80 -7.82
CA ALA A 85 1.10 -18.23 -6.48
C ALA A 85 0.31 -16.91 -6.45
N TYR A 86 0.46 -16.07 -7.49
CA TYR A 86 -0.32 -14.85 -7.64
C TYR A 86 -1.82 -15.18 -7.77
N ILE A 87 -2.18 -16.09 -8.68
CA ILE A 87 -3.56 -16.52 -8.90
C ILE A 87 -4.13 -17.13 -7.62
N GLU A 88 -3.41 -18.02 -6.96
CA GLU A 88 -3.84 -18.64 -5.70
C GLU A 88 -4.15 -17.56 -4.65
N ARG A 89 -3.28 -16.54 -4.52
CA ARG A 89 -3.51 -15.41 -3.60
C ARG A 89 -4.77 -14.62 -3.96
N GLN A 90 -4.98 -14.32 -5.24
CA GLN A 90 -6.18 -13.61 -5.70
C GLN A 90 -7.45 -14.42 -5.42
N MET A 91 -7.40 -15.73 -5.67
CA MET A 91 -8.51 -16.65 -5.40
C MET A 91 -8.85 -16.73 -3.91
N ILE A 92 -7.82 -16.85 -3.05
CA ILE A 92 -7.98 -16.88 -1.59
C ILE A 92 -8.52 -15.53 -1.05
N GLY A 93 -8.07 -14.42 -1.63
CA GLY A 93 -8.43 -13.08 -1.16
C GLY A 93 -9.84 -12.64 -1.57
N ASN A 94 -10.27 -13.00 -2.77
CA ASN A 94 -11.44 -12.38 -3.40
C ASN A 94 -12.63 -13.33 -3.57
N TYR A 95 -12.48 -14.63 -3.31
CA TYR A 95 -13.52 -15.62 -3.55
C TYR A 95 -13.84 -16.47 -2.32
N SER A 96 -15.11 -16.87 -2.21
CA SER A 96 -15.57 -17.72 -1.11
C SER A 96 -14.96 -19.12 -1.22
N PRO A 97 -14.50 -19.70 -0.09
CA PRO A 97 -13.98 -21.06 -0.09
C PRO A 97 -15.10 -22.08 -0.33
N VAL A 98 -14.73 -23.21 -0.91
CA VAL A 98 -15.65 -24.30 -1.28
C VAL A 98 -15.65 -25.36 -0.18
N GLU A 99 -16.84 -25.77 0.29
CA GLU A 99 -16.92 -26.80 1.35
C GLU A 99 -16.34 -28.13 0.87
N VAL A 100 -15.41 -28.67 1.66
CA VAL A 100 -14.81 -29.98 1.44
C VAL A 100 -15.78 -31.06 1.94
N THR A 101 -16.33 -31.82 1.00
CA THR A 101 -17.28 -32.91 1.31
C THR A 101 -16.60 -34.27 1.53
N GLU A 102 -15.34 -34.39 1.14
CA GLU A 102 -14.54 -35.59 1.33
C GLU A 102 -14.01 -35.71 2.76
N ASP A 103 -13.85 -36.94 3.26
CA ASP A 103 -13.23 -37.20 4.55
C ASP A 103 -11.69 -37.12 4.44
N ARG A 104 -11.16 -35.90 4.47
CA ARG A 104 -9.72 -35.60 4.48
C ARG A 104 -9.32 -34.75 5.71
N PRO A 105 -8.05 -34.82 6.15
CA PRO A 105 -7.58 -33.94 7.20
C PRO A 105 -7.45 -32.48 6.71
N VAL A 106 -7.40 -31.56 7.67
CA VAL A 106 -7.07 -30.14 7.47
C VAL A 106 -5.66 -30.00 6.90
N GLN A 107 -5.51 -29.10 5.95
CA GLN A 107 -4.27 -28.76 5.24
C GLN A 107 -3.98 -27.26 5.33
N GLU A 108 -2.80 -26.86 4.89
CA GLU A 108 -2.47 -25.44 4.68
C GLU A 108 -3.48 -24.78 3.74
N ASN A 109 -3.78 -23.49 3.96
CA ASN A 109 -4.75 -22.68 3.21
C ASN A 109 -6.23 -23.09 3.33
N ASP A 110 -6.56 -24.21 3.98
CA ASP A 110 -7.96 -24.55 4.30
C ASP A 110 -8.57 -23.46 5.21
N THR A 111 -9.86 -23.20 5.02
CA THR A 111 -10.69 -22.50 6.00
C THR A 111 -11.47 -23.52 6.81
N VAL A 112 -11.21 -23.57 8.11
CA VAL A 112 -11.94 -24.41 9.06
C VAL A 112 -12.97 -23.58 9.80
N ASN A 113 -14.18 -24.12 9.95
CA ASN A 113 -15.13 -23.59 10.92
C ASN A 113 -14.87 -24.28 12.26
N ILE A 114 -14.63 -23.52 13.31
CA ILE A 114 -14.22 -24.03 14.62
C ILE A 114 -15.05 -23.46 15.76
N ASP A 115 -15.23 -24.30 16.77
CA ASP A 115 -15.58 -23.88 18.13
C ASP A 115 -14.35 -24.07 19.00
N TYR A 116 -13.98 -23.08 19.82
CA TYR A 116 -12.86 -23.25 20.75
C TYR A 116 -13.18 -22.73 22.15
N ALA A 117 -12.57 -23.35 23.15
CA ALA A 117 -12.58 -22.92 24.53
C ALA A 117 -11.15 -22.93 25.10
N GLY A 118 -10.72 -21.78 25.60
CA GLY A 118 -9.42 -21.55 26.21
C GLY A 118 -9.46 -21.64 27.73
N TYR A 119 -8.44 -22.28 28.28
CA TYR A 119 -8.27 -22.53 29.71
C TYR A 119 -6.88 -22.09 30.18
N GLN A 120 -6.84 -21.40 31.32
CA GLN A 120 -5.61 -21.07 32.04
C GLN A 120 -5.69 -21.76 33.41
N ASP A 121 -4.68 -22.56 33.76
CA ASP A 121 -4.65 -23.34 35.01
C ASP A 121 -5.92 -24.21 35.26
N GLY A 122 -6.59 -24.62 34.17
CA GLY A 122 -7.82 -25.42 34.21
C GLY A 122 -9.13 -24.64 34.41
N GLU A 123 -9.07 -23.32 34.48
CA GLU A 123 -10.23 -22.43 34.51
C GLU A 123 -10.40 -21.74 33.14
N ALA A 124 -11.63 -21.64 32.65
CA ALA A 124 -11.90 -20.91 31.41
C ALA A 124 -11.67 -19.41 31.63
N PHE A 125 -10.96 -18.75 30.70
CA PHE A 125 -10.71 -17.32 30.78
C PHE A 125 -11.61 -16.53 29.83
N ASP A 126 -11.86 -15.26 30.20
CA ASP A 126 -12.73 -14.37 29.43
C ASP A 126 -12.10 -14.00 28.08
N GLY A 127 -12.92 -13.95 27.02
CA GLY A 127 -12.44 -13.82 25.64
C GLY A 127 -11.76 -15.07 25.06
N GLY A 128 -11.61 -16.15 25.83
CA GLY A 128 -10.98 -17.40 25.38
C GLY A 128 -11.92 -18.41 24.71
N THR A 129 -13.22 -18.12 24.60
CA THR A 129 -14.21 -19.06 24.05
C THR A 129 -15.01 -18.40 22.92
N ALA A 130 -15.11 -19.08 21.79
CA ALA A 130 -15.95 -18.68 20.67
C ALA A 130 -16.53 -19.89 19.93
N GLN A 131 -17.60 -19.68 19.18
CA GLN A 131 -18.28 -20.69 18.38
C GLN A 131 -18.48 -20.19 16.95
N ASP A 132 -18.60 -21.12 16.00
CA ASP A 132 -18.84 -20.86 14.59
C ASP A 132 -17.81 -19.89 13.95
N GLN A 133 -16.55 -19.94 14.41
CA GLN A 133 -15.50 -19.07 13.89
C GLN A 133 -14.86 -19.68 12.65
N ASN A 134 -14.73 -18.89 11.57
CA ASN A 134 -13.97 -19.30 10.40
C ASN A 134 -12.51 -18.90 10.58
N LEU A 135 -11.62 -19.87 10.47
CA LEU A 135 -10.17 -19.69 10.58
C LEU A 135 -9.52 -20.25 9.32
N ARG A 136 -8.81 -19.39 8.58
CA ARG A 136 -7.91 -19.84 7.51
C ARG A 136 -6.58 -20.28 8.11
N ILE A 137 -6.18 -21.51 7.84
CA ILE A 137 -4.89 -22.05 8.26
C ILE A 137 -3.77 -21.35 7.49
N GLY A 138 -2.77 -20.85 8.21
CA GLY A 138 -1.66 -20.05 7.67
C GLY A 138 -1.93 -18.53 7.65
N SER A 139 -3.06 -18.07 8.23
CA SER A 139 -3.40 -16.65 8.26
C SER A 139 -2.60 -15.85 9.29
N GLY A 140 -2.09 -16.51 10.34
CA GLY A 140 -1.44 -15.83 11.47
C GLY A 140 -2.40 -14.97 12.30
N SER A 141 -3.71 -15.22 12.19
CA SER A 141 -4.73 -14.47 12.92
C SER A 141 -4.89 -14.96 14.36
N TYR A 142 -4.36 -16.14 14.67
CA TYR A 142 -4.32 -16.72 16.01
C TYR A 142 -2.88 -16.82 16.53
N ILE A 143 -2.74 -17.08 17.84
CA ILE A 143 -1.42 -17.24 18.47
C ILE A 143 -0.62 -18.38 17.84
N GLU A 144 0.71 -18.25 17.88
CA GLU A 144 1.63 -19.23 17.31
C GLU A 144 1.32 -20.66 17.77
N GLY A 145 1.31 -21.60 16.83
CA GLY A 145 1.00 -23.01 17.06
C GLY A 145 -0.49 -23.34 17.16
N PHE A 146 -1.40 -22.35 17.19
CA PHE A 146 -2.84 -22.60 17.15
C PHE A 146 -3.26 -23.21 15.81
N GLU A 147 -2.90 -22.56 14.71
CA GLU A 147 -3.27 -22.97 13.34
C GLU A 147 -2.57 -24.28 12.95
N ASP A 148 -1.25 -24.35 13.14
CA ASP A 148 -0.44 -25.56 12.87
C ASP A 148 -0.94 -26.79 13.64
N GLY A 149 -1.45 -26.57 14.86
CA GLY A 149 -1.98 -27.63 15.72
C GLY A 149 -3.25 -28.29 15.17
N LEU A 150 -3.94 -27.66 14.23
CA LEU A 150 -5.14 -28.20 13.58
C LEU A 150 -4.81 -28.99 12.31
N ILE A 151 -3.64 -28.78 11.70
CA ILE A 151 -3.22 -29.50 10.49
C ILE A 151 -3.16 -31.00 10.78
N GLY A 152 -3.71 -31.80 9.88
CA GLY A 152 -3.77 -33.26 10.03
C GLY A 152 -4.98 -33.79 10.80
N HIS A 153 -5.75 -32.93 11.48
CA HIS A 153 -7.00 -33.28 12.15
C HIS A 153 -8.20 -33.24 11.20
N ARG A 154 -9.32 -33.85 11.60
CA ARG A 154 -10.49 -34.04 10.72
C ARG A 154 -11.73 -33.31 11.20
N LYS A 155 -12.66 -33.08 10.26
CA LYS A 155 -14.02 -32.61 10.56
C LYS A 155 -14.68 -33.49 11.63
N GLY A 156 -15.21 -32.85 12.66
CA GLY A 156 -15.86 -33.44 13.82
C GLY A 156 -14.90 -33.83 14.95
N GLU A 157 -13.58 -33.70 14.79
CA GLU A 157 -12.62 -33.93 15.86
C GLU A 157 -12.53 -32.73 16.81
N THR A 158 -12.31 -33.03 18.09
CA THR A 158 -11.89 -32.05 19.09
C THR A 158 -10.42 -32.27 19.40
N VAL A 159 -9.62 -31.23 19.20
CA VAL A 159 -8.17 -31.19 19.36
C VAL A 159 -7.83 -30.39 20.63
N THR A 160 -6.90 -30.90 21.43
CA THR A 160 -6.39 -30.18 22.60
C THR A 160 -5.01 -29.60 22.27
N LEU A 161 -4.93 -28.27 22.20
CA LEU A 161 -3.71 -27.52 21.92
C LEU A 161 -3.13 -26.97 23.21
N ASN A 162 -1.83 -27.17 23.43
CA ASN A 162 -1.10 -26.62 24.58
C ASN A 162 -0.20 -25.52 24.04
N LEU A 163 -0.55 -24.27 24.31
CA LEU A 163 0.05 -23.08 23.70
C LEU A 163 0.54 -22.12 24.77
N THR A 164 1.27 -21.10 24.35
CA THR A 164 1.72 -20.00 25.21
C THR A 164 1.41 -18.70 24.49
N PHE A 165 0.77 -17.76 25.17
CA PHE A 165 0.57 -16.42 24.60
C PHE A 165 1.91 -15.70 24.43
N PRO A 166 2.05 -14.83 23.42
CA PRO A 166 3.23 -13.98 23.26
C PRO A 166 3.54 -13.17 24.53
N GLU A 167 4.81 -12.86 24.76
CA GLU A 167 5.26 -12.03 25.90
C GLU A 167 4.73 -10.58 25.81
N ASP A 168 4.40 -10.13 24.61
CA ASP A 168 3.89 -8.81 24.24
C ASP A 168 2.44 -8.86 23.78
N TYR A 169 1.63 -9.75 24.36
CA TYR A 169 0.20 -9.87 24.01
C TYR A 169 -0.62 -8.65 24.47
N GLU A 170 -0.68 -7.64 23.62
CA GLU A 170 -1.38 -6.36 23.85
C GLU A 170 -2.89 -6.47 24.07
N PRO A 171 -3.63 -7.37 23.38
CA PRO A 171 -5.08 -7.47 23.58
C PRO A 171 -5.47 -7.85 25.01
N ASN A 172 -4.61 -8.58 25.73
CA ASN A 172 -4.82 -8.87 27.15
C ASN A 172 -3.47 -9.10 27.89
N PRO A 173 -2.92 -8.06 28.55
CA PRO A 173 -1.62 -8.16 29.24
C PRO A 173 -1.56 -9.22 30.35
N ASP A 174 -2.70 -9.61 30.94
CA ASP A 174 -2.73 -10.63 31.99
C ASP A 174 -2.47 -12.04 31.46
N LEU A 175 -2.64 -12.24 30.15
CA LEU A 175 -2.36 -13.50 29.46
C LEU A 175 -0.95 -13.55 28.87
N ALA A 176 -0.22 -12.44 28.82
CA ALA A 176 1.10 -12.38 28.21
C ALA A 176 2.08 -13.39 28.83
N GLY A 177 2.74 -14.19 27.97
CA GLY A 177 3.67 -15.25 28.36
C GLY A 177 3.04 -16.43 29.12
N GLN A 178 1.71 -16.45 29.29
CA GLN A 178 1.03 -17.48 30.08
C GLN A 178 0.79 -18.75 29.26
N PRO A 179 1.06 -19.94 29.83
CA PRO A 179 0.68 -21.20 29.21
C PRO A 179 -0.84 -21.38 29.30
N VAL A 180 -1.44 -21.80 28.19
CA VAL A 180 -2.88 -22.03 28.08
C VAL A 180 -3.18 -23.30 27.30
N VAL A 181 -4.38 -23.82 27.52
CA VAL A 181 -4.89 -24.99 26.81
C VAL A 181 -6.12 -24.56 26.03
N PHE A 182 -6.16 -24.87 24.74
CA PHE A 182 -7.36 -24.70 23.93
C PHE A 182 -7.94 -26.06 23.56
N GLU A 183 -9.23 -26.24 23.79
CA GLU A 183 -10.00 -27.32 23.18
C GLU A 183 -10.70 -26.77 21.94
N VAL A 184 -10.32 -27.26 20.76
CA VAL A 184 -10.81 -26.77 19.47
C VAL A 184 -11.56 -27.88 18.76
N THR A 185 -12.83 -27.67 18.44
CA THR A 185 -13.64 -28.60 17.64
C THR A 185 -13.74 -28.10 16.21
N ILE A 186 -13.46 -28.98 15.25
CA ILE A 186 -13.51 -28.65 13.81
C ILE A 186 -14.91 -29.00 13.28
N ASN A 187 -15.74 -28.00 13.00
CA ASN A 187 -17.11 -28.18 12.54
C ASN A 187 -17.19 -28.51 11.03
N SER A 188 -16.40 -27.80 10.22
CA SER A 188 -16.28 -28.03 8.77
C SER A 188 -14.91 -27.64 8.25
N ILE A 189 -14.58 -28.13 7.07
CA ILE A 189 -13.39 -27.78 6.31
C ILE A 189 -13.87 -27.27 4.96
N SER A 190 -13.35 -26.13 4.53
CA SER A 190 -13.54 -25.57 3.20
C SER A 190 -12.17 -25.25 2.62
N GLU A 191 -12.00 -25.39 1.31
CA GLU A 191 -10.74 -25.12 0.62
C GLU A 191 -10.87 -23.91 -0.30
N PRO A 192 -9.76 -23.21 -0.61
CA PRO A 192 -9.78 -22.17 -1.63
C PRO A 192 -10.32 -22.72 -2.95
N PRO A 193 -11.05 -21.91 -3.74
CA PRO A 193 -11.39 -22.33 -5.09
C PRO A 193 -10.11 -22.60 -5.89
N THR A 194 -10.20 -23.54 -6.83
CA THR A 194 -9.10 -23.88 -7.73
C THR A 194 -9.37 -23.33 -9.12
N LEU A 195 -8.31 -22.87 -9.80
CA LEU A 195 -8.43 -22.39 -11.16
C LEU A 195 -8.80 -23.57 -12.08
N THR A 196 -10.00 -23.52 -12.63
CA THR A 196 -10.54 -24.48 -13.59
C THR A 196 -11.22 -23.72 -14.73
N ASP A 197 -11.44 -24.37 -15.87
CA ASP A 197 -12.17 -23.74 -16.99
C ASP A 197 -13.56 -23.25 -16.56
N GLU A 198 -14.27 -24.01 -15.73
CA GLU A 198 -15.57 -23.62 -15.17
C GLU A 198 -15.44 -22.39 -14.28
N TRP A 199 -14.44 -22.36 -13.38
CA TRP A 199 -14.20 -21.19 -12.54
C TRP A 199 -13.86 -19.96 -13.38
N ALA A 200 -12.98 -20.08 -14.38
CA ALA A 200 -12.60 -18.97 -15.25
C ALA A 200 -13.81 -18.41 -15.99
N ALA A 201 -14.61 -19.28 -16.61
CA ALA A 201 -15.81 -18.88 -17.35
C ALA A 201 -16.90 -18.25 -16.46
N ASP A 202 -17.02 -18.68 -15.21
CA ASP A 202 -18.04 -18.16 -14.28
C ASP A 202 -17.61 -16.87 -13.56
N ASN A 203 -16.31 -16.61 -13.42
CA ASN A 203 -15.78 -15.54 -12.56
C ASN A 203 -14.94 -14.48 -13.27
N THR A 204 -14.63 -14.68 -14.55
CA THR A 204 -13.75 -13.80 -15.32
C THR A 204 -14.28 -13.60 -16.75
N ASP A 205 -13.60 -12.77 -17.54
CA ASP A 205 -13.90 -12.58 -18.97
C ASP A 205 -13.30 -13.67 -19.89
N TYR A 206 -12.67 -14.71 -19.32
CA TYR A 206 -11.98 -15.77 -20.04
C TYR A 206 -12.76 -17.09 -20.01
N ASP A 207 -12.78 -17.82 -21.14
CA ASP A 207 -13.52 -19.08 -21.26
C ASP A 207 -12.78 -20.28 -20.64
N THR A 208 -11.46 -20.16 -20.45
CA THR A 208 -10.61 -21.26 -19.98
C THR A 208 -9.62 -20.81 -18.91
N ALA A 209 -9.19 -21.76 -18.07
CA ALA A 209 -8.16 -21.54 -17.06
C ALA A 209 -6.84 -21.06 -17.69
N GLN A 210 -6.47 -21.60 -18.85
CA GLN A 210 -5.23 -21.23 -19.54
C GLN A 210 -5.26 -19.78 -20.03
N GLU A 211 -6.38 -19.31 -20.58
CA GLU A 211 -6.50 -17.93 -21.06
C GLU A 211 -6.41 -16.93 -19.90
N TYR A 212 -7.06 -17.21 -18.77
CA TYR A 212 -6.92 -16.40 -17.57
C TYR A 212 -5.48 -16.40 -17.05
N TRP A 213 -4.86 -17.58 -16.97
CA TRP A 213 -3.47 -17.72 -16.52
C TRP A 213 -2.49 -16.94 -17.39
N ASP A 214 -2.61 -17.04 -18.72
CA ASP A 214 -1.77 -16.30 -19.67
C ASP A 214 -1.93 -14.78 -19.49
N ALA A 215 -3.15 -14.32 -19.21
CA ALA A 215 -3.42 -12.92 -18.93
C ALA A 215 -2.81 -12.45 -17.60
N GLN A 216 -2.90 -13.25 -16.53
CA GLN A 216 -2.25 -12.92 -15.25
C GLN A 216 -0.73 -12.92 -15.37
N LYS A 217 -0.16 -13.80 -16.20
CA LYS A 217 1.28 -13.79 -16.49
C LYS A 217 1.71 -12.48 -17.15
N GLU A 218 0.98 -12.01 -18.15
CA GLU A 218 1.28 -10.73 -18.79
C GLU A 218 1.11 -9.56 -17.81
N ALA A 219 0.04 -9.56 -17.01
CA ALA A 219 -0.18 -8.55 -15.98
C ALA A 219 0.98 -8.47 -14.99
N LEU A 220 1.46 -9.62 -14.49
CA LEU A 220 2.58 -9.69 -13.55
C LEU A 220 3.92 -9.26 -14.19
N ILE A 221 4.12 -9.53 -15.47
CA ILE A 221 5.29 -9.02 -16.23
C ILE A 221 5.23 -7.49 -16.32
N GLN A 222 4.06 -6.93 -16.65
CA GLN A 222 3.88 -5.48 -16.75
C GLN A 222 4.02 -4.80 -15.37
N GLU A 223 3.45 -5.37 -14.31
CA GLU A 223 3.58 -4.89 -12.94
C GLU A 223 5.06 -4.76 -12.55
N ARG A 224 5.86 -5.82 -12.71
CA ARG A 224 7.29 -5.79 -12.41
C ARG A 224 8.07 -4.78 -13.26
N ALA A 225 7.70 -4.61 -14.52
CA ALA A 225 8.31 -3.60 -15.39
C ALA A 225 7.99 -2.17 -14.92
N ASN A 226 6.74 -1.92 -14.53
CA ASN A 226 6.29 -0.63 -14.01
C ASN A 226 6.92 -0.31 -12.64
N GLU A 227 7.02 -1.29 -11.74
CA GLU A 227 7.70 -1.16 -10.45
C GLU A 227 9.18 -0.79 -10.66
N TYR A 228 9.86 -1.47 -11.57
CA TYR A 228 11.25 -1.17 -11.92
C TYR A 228 11.39 0.24 -12.49
N GLU A 229 10.55 0.63 -13.44
CA GLU A 229 10.57 1.98 -14.01
C GLU A 229 10.34 3.04 -12.92
N SER A 230 9.38 2.81 -12.02
CA SER A 230 9.07 3.70 -10.91
C SER A 230 10.25 3.83 -9.94
N GLN A 231 10.93 2.73 -9.64
CA GLN A 231 12.12 2.73 -8.80
C GLN A 231 13.25 3.54 -9.43
N VAL A 232 13.56 3.30 -10.71
CA VAL A 232 14.58 4.05 -11.46
C VAL A 232 14.26 5.55 -11.45
N LYS A 233 12.99 5.93 -11.71
CA LYS A 233 12.54 7.33 -11.68
C LYS A 233 12.71 7.95 -10.30
N SER A 234 12.34 7.24 -9.24
CA SER A 234 12.54 7.65 -7.85
C SER A 234 14.01 7.92 -7.54
N ASP A 235 14.90 6.98 -7.91
CA ASP A 235 16.33 7.08 -7.66
C ASP A 235 17.00 8.22 -8.43
N LEU A 236 16.58 8.44 -9.67
CA LEU A 236 17.01 9.60 -10.46
C LEU A 236 16.56 10.91 -9.81
N PHE A 237 15.28 11.01 -9.43
CA PHE A 237 14.74 12.23 -8.83
C PHE A 237 15.39 12.53 -7.47
N GLN A 238 15.70 11.49 -6.69
CA GLN A 238 16.44 11.62 -5.44
C GLN A 238 17.84 12.21 -5.66
N GLN A 239 18.56 11.78 -6.71
CA GLN A 239 19.83 12.40 -7.08
C GLN A 239 19.65 13.87 -7.47
N VAL A 240 18.58 14.23 -8.19
CA VAL A 240 18.27 15.64 -8.50
C VAL A 240 18.04 16.44 -7.22
N MET A 241 17.29 15.90 -6.26
CA MET A 241 17.07 16.51 -4.95
C MET A 241 18.40 16.78 -4.22
N GLU A 242 19.31 15.81 -4.21
CA GLU A 242 20.62 15.91 -3.55
C GLU A 242 21.56 16.91 -4.24
N ASN A 243 21.48 17.00 -5.57
CA ASN A 243 22.28 17.92 -6.37
C ASN A 243 21.77 19.36 -6.32
N SER A 244 20.51 19.55 -5.93
CA SER A 244 19.82 20.83 -5.93
C SER A 244 19.86 21.51 -4.55
N GLN A 245 19.53 22.81 -4.53
CA GLN A 245 19.49 23.58 -3.30
C GLN A 245 18.15 24.27 -3.12
N ILE A 246 17.41 23.90 -2.08
CA ILE A 246 16.27 24.67 -1.57
C ILE A 246 16.81 25.88 -0.79
N LYS A 247 16.43 27.09 -1.21
CA LYS A 247 16.83 28.36 -0.61
C LYS A 247 15.84 28.81 0.45
N ASP A 248 14.56 28.73 0.12
CA ASP A 248 13.43 29.17 0.93
C ASP A 248 12.14 28.51 0.44
N TYR A 249 11.03 28.76 1.13
CA TYR A 249 9.70 28.25 0.75
C TYR A 249 8.72 29.40 0.52
N PRO A 250 7.86 29.33 -0.51
CA PRO A 250 6.72 30.23 -0.65
C PRO A 250 5.79 30.08 0.57
N GLU A 251 5.76 31.09 1.46
CA GLU A 251 5.07 30.97 2.76
C GLU A 251 3.57 30.66 2.63
N ASP A 252 2.88 31.28 1.68
CA ASP A 252 1.44 31.08 1.47
C ASP A 252 1.15 29.62 1.08
N ILE A 253 1.83 29.10 0.04
CA ILE A 253 1.69 27.71 -0.41
C ILE A 253 2.10 26.72 0.67
N LEU A 254 3.17 27.02 1.42
CA LEU A 254 3.61 26.16 2.51
C LEU A 254 2.55 26.09 3.62
N ASN A 255 1.89 27.19 3.96
CA ASN A 255 0.86 27.21 4.98
C ASN A 255 -0.43 26.50 4.53
N ASP A 256 -0.80 26.65 3.26
CA ASP A 256 -1.94 25.93 2.67
C ASP A 256 -1.68 24.41 2.74
N LEU A 257 -0.51 23.95 2.29
CA LEU A 257 -0.13 22.53 2.38
C LEU A 257 -0.17 21.98 3.81
N LYS A 258 0.25 22.77 4.82
CA LYS A 258 0.16 22.35 6.22
C LYS A 258 -1.29 22.17 6.66
N SER A 259 -2.15 23.11 6.30
CA SER A 259 -3.59 23.05 6.60
C SER A 259 -4.25 21.84 5.95
N ASP A 260 -3.86 21.53 4.70
CA ASP A 260 -4.39 20.39 3.97
C ASP A 260 -3.95 19.07 4.61
N ILE A 261 -2.66 18.95 4.97
CA ILE A 261 -2.13 17.78 5.68
C ILE A 261 -2.86 17.59 7.01
N GLU A 262 -3.02 18.65 7.80
CA GLU A 262 -3.73 18.59 9.09
C GLU A 262 -5.19 18.14 8.91
N THR A 263 -5.87 18.69 7.89
CA THR A 263 -7.26 18.34 7.56
C THR A 263 -7.39 16.88 7.13
N GLN A 264 -6.49 16.40 6.26
CA GLN A 264 -6.48 15.00 5.80
C GLN A 264 -6.19 14.03 6.95
N MET A 265 -5.26 14.38 7.83
CA MET A 265 -4.97 13.58 9.03
C MET A 265 -6.21 13.50 9.95
N ASP A 266 -6.89 14.61 10.22
CA ASP A 266 -8.11 14.63 11.04
C ASP A 266 -9.25 13.81 10.41
N GLN A 267 -9.45 13.94 9.10
CA GLN A 267 -10.42 13.12 8.37
C GLN A 267 -10.10 11.63 8.45
N MET A 268 -8.83 11.26 8.28
CA MET A 268 -8.39 9.87 8.36
C MET A 268 -8.64 9.29 9.77
N TYR A 269 -8.27 10.02 10.83
CA TYR A 269 -8.51 9.57 12.20
C TYR A 269 -10.01 9.47 12.52
N THR A 270 -10.79 10.43 12.06
CA THR A 270 -12.25 10.44 12.25
C THR A 270 -12.89 9.25 11.54
N SER A 271 -12.48 8.98 10.29
CA SER A 271 -13.04 7.89 9.49
C SER A 271 -12.64 6.51 10.01
N MET A 272 -11.38 6.32 10.40
CA MET A 272 -10.86 5.00 10.80
C MET A 272 -11.18 4.66 12.25
N TYR A 273 -11.12 5.65 13.15
CA TYR A 273 -11.14 5.42 14.59
C TYR A 273 -12.28 6.16 15.31
N GLY A 274 -13.06 6.98 14.61
CA GLY A 274 -14.17 7.73 15.19
C GLY A 274 -13.74 8.79 16.22
N MET A 275 -12.50 9.26 16.12
CA MET A 275 -11.89 10.26 17.00
C MET A 275 -11.21 11.35 16.19
N SER A 276 -11.10 12.55 16.73
CA SER A 276 -10.36 13.63 16.06
C SER A 276 -8.85 13.40 16.12
N LEU A 277 -8.10 14.12 15.29
CA LEU A 277 -6.64 14.13 15.34
C LEU A 277 -6.13 14.53 16.74
N ASP A 278 -6.72 15.55 17.34
CA ASP A 278 -6.35 16.01 18.69
C ASP A 278 -6.50 14.91 19.75
N GLU A 279 -7.61 14.16 19.71
CA GLU A 279 -7.86 13.03 20.62
C GLU A 279 -6.85 11.90 20.40
N ALA A 280 -6.51 11.62 19.13
CA ALA A 280 -5.53 10.61 18.78
C ALA A 280 -4.10 10.98 19.24
N LEU A 281 -3.71 12.25 19.07
CA LEU A 281 -2.41 12.76 19.52
C LEU A 281 -2.31 12.71 21.05
N GLU A 282 -3.36 13.11 21.78
CA GLU A 282 -3.40 13.02 23.24
C GLU A 282 -3.29 11.56 23.72
N ALA A 283 -4.02 10.63 23.11
CA ALA A 283 -3.98 9.21 23.46
C ALA A 283 -2.59 8.59 23.27
N GLN A 284 -1.86 9.02 22.24
CA GLN A 284 -0.49 8.58 21.93
C GLN A 284 0.58 9.34 22.73
N GLY A 285 0.19 10.38 23.48
CA GLY A 285 1.11 11.22 24.24
C GLY A 285 2.03 12.08 23.35
N ILE A 286 1.62 12.36 22.12
CA ILE A 286 2.32 13.23 21.18
C ILE A 286 1.94 14.67 21.53
N SER A 287 2.93 15.55 21.69
CA SER A 287 2.65 16.96 21.95
C SER A 287 2.25 17.70 20.67
N THR A 288 1.44 18.75 20.82
CA THR A 288 1.07 19.64 19.69
C THR A 288 2.31 20.19 18.96
N GLU A 289 3.38 20.54 19.68
CA GLU A 289 4.62 21.04 19.08
C GLU A 289 5.33 19.97 18.23
N GLU A 290 5.32 18.70 18.66
CA GLU A 290 5.85 17.59 17.86
C GLU A 290 5.00 17.32 16.62
N ALA A 291 3.67 17.41 16.73
CA ALA A 291 2.75 17.28 15.60
C ALA A 291 2.94 18.41 14.59
N GLU A 292 2.96 19.67 15.04
CA GLU A 292 3.21 20.85 14.21
C GLU A 292 4.57 20.77 13.49
N GLN A 293 5.61 20.29 14.18
CA GLN A 293 6.92 20.07 13.57
C GLN A 293 6.86 19.00 12.48
N SER A 294 6.19 17.87 12.74
CA SER A 294 6.03 16.80 11.75
C SER A 294 5.27 17.26 10.51
N ILE A 295 4.19 18.04 10.69
CA ILE A 295 3.41 18.62 9.60
C ILE A 295 4.27 19.62 8.81
N ASP A 296 5.04 20.48 9.48
CA ASP A 296 5.96 21.42 8.81
C ASP A 296 7.05 20.73 8.00
N GLU A 297 7.68 19.69 8.55
CA GLU A 297 8.69 18.90 7.84
C GLU A 297 8.10 18.17 6.62
N THR A 298 6.88 17.64 6.76
CA THR A 298 6.16 16.97 5.67
C THR A 298 5.76 17.94 4.56
N ALA A 299 5.16 19.08 4.92
CA ALA A 299 4.77 20.11 3.95
C ALA A 299 5.98 20.67 3.18
N LYS A 300 7.12 20.89 3.87
CA LYS A 300 8.38 21.30 3.22
C LYS A 300 8.92 20.24 2.28
N SER A 301 8.77 18.96 2.62
CA SER A 301 9.17 17.85 1.73
C SER A 301 8.34 17.87 0.45
N TYR A 302 7.01 17.94 0.55
CA TYR A 302 6.12 18.01 -0.62
C TYR A 302 6.39 19.25 -1.48
N LEU A 303 6.49 20.42 -0.85
CA LEU A 303 6.77 21.66 -1.58
C LEU A 303 8.15 21.64 -2.25
N SER A 304 9.16 21.02 -1.64
CA SER A 304 10.47 20.83 -2.27
C SER A 304 10.37 19.98 -3.53
N GLN A 305 9.60 18.89 -3.48
CA GLN A 305 9.37 18.02 -4.63
C GLN A 305 8.61 18.77 -5.74
N TYR A 306 7.54 19.50 -5.42
CA TYR A 306 6.81 20.30 -6.40
C TYR A 306 7.66 21.39 -7.06
N MET A 307 8.48 22.10 -6.26
CA MET A 307 9.42 23.09 -6.79
C MET A 307 10.48 22.47 -7.70
N LEU A 308 11.00 21.29 -7.36
CA LEU A 308 11.96 20.58 -8.20
C LEU A 308 11.35 20.07 -9.50
N THR A 309 10.17 19.46 -9.41
CA THR A 309 9.38 19.03 -10.58
C THR A 309 9.17 20.22 -11.51
N GLN A 310 8.66 21.34 -11.00
CA GLN A 310 8.44 22.54 -11.83
C GLN A 310 9.76 23.07 -12.41
N ALA A 311 10.84 23.09 -11.64
CA ALA A 311 12.14 23.54 -12.13
C ALA A 311 12.68 22.67 -13.29
N ILE A 312 12.47 21.35 -13.25
CA ILE A 312 12.83 20.45 -14.34
C ILE A 312 11.96 20.72 -15.57
N LEU A 313 10.64 20.84 -15.39
CA LEU A 313 9.71 21.15 -16.48
C LEU A 313 10.08 22.48 -17.17
N ASP A 314 10.36 23.53 -16.39
CA ASP A 314 10.79 24.84 -16.88
C ASP A 314 12.13 24.74 -17.64
N ALA A 315 13.10 23.99 -17.11
CA ALA A 315 14.42 23.80 -17.74
C ALA A 315 14.33 23.05 -19.08
N GLU A 316 13.39 22.11 -19.20
CA GLU A 316 13.07 21.37 -20.42
C GLU A 316 12.12 22.13 -21.37
N GLY A 317 11.59 23.28 -20.93
CA GLY A 317 10.64 24.09 -21.69
C GLY A 317 9.29 23.39 -21.90
N ILE A 318 8.88 22.56 -20.93
CA ILE A 318 7.61 21.83 -20.93
C ILE A 318 6.57 22.70 -20.24
N SER A 319 5.46 22.95 -20.94
CA SER A 319 4.28 23.61 -20.38
C SER A 319 3.07 22.77 -20.74
N LEU A 320 2.32 22.33 -19.73
CA LEU A 320 1.16 21.49 -19.94
C LEU A 320 -0.10 22.35 -19.96
N THR A 321 -0.89 22.20 -21.01
CA THR A 321 -2.30 22.59 -20.98
C THR A 321 -3.11 21.53 -20.24
N GLU A 322 -4.37 21.84 -19.90
CA GLU A 322 -5.30 20.86 -19.33
C GLU A 322 -5.40 19.57 -20.19
N ALA A 323 -5.46 19.71 -21.52
CA ALA A 323 -5.49 18.57 -22.43
C ALA A 323 -4.18 17.76 -22.46
N ASP A 324 -3.02 18.41 -22.23
CA ASP A 324 -1.74 17.69 -22.10
C ASP A 324 -1.70 16.94 -20.77
N TYR A 325 -2.25 17.53 -19.70
CA TYR A 325 -2.37 16.92 -18.39
C TYR A 325 -3.28 15.70 -18.39
N GLU A 326 -4.47 15.77 -18.99
CA GLU A 326 -5.40 14.63 -19.13
C GLU A 326 -4.71 13.42 -19.78
N LYS A 327 -3.92 13.67 -20.83
CA LYS A 327 -3.15 12.62 -21.48
C LYS A 327 -2.06 12.06 -20.56
N ALA A 328 -1.33 12.94 -19.86
CA ALA A 328 -0.30 12.51 -18.92
C ALA A 328 -0.89 11.72 -17.74
N LEU A 329 -2.09 12.06 -17.30
CA LEU A 329 -2.84 11.34 -16.28
C LEU A 329 -3.22 9.93 -16.74
N ASP A 330 -3.68 9.77 -17.98
CA ASP A 330 -3.95 8.45 -18.58
C ASP A 330 -2.70 7.56 -18.70
N ASP A 331 -1.56 8.16 -19.03
CA ASP A 331 -0.28 7.44 -19.11
C ASP A 331 0.21 7.07 -17.69
N PHE A 332 0.05 7.97 -16.72
CA PHE A 332 0.37 7.74 -15.31
C PHE A 332 -0.53 6.68 -14.67
N ALA A 333 -1.82 6.64 -15.02
CA ALA A 333 -2.77 5.63 -14.55
C ALA A 333 -2.29 4.22 -14.92
N LYS A 334 -1.92 4.01 -16.19
CA LYS A 334 -1.42 2.71 -16.68
C LYS A 334 -0.09 2.30 -16.05
N LEU A 335 0.83 3.26 -15.89
CA LEU A 335 2.09 3.01 -15.18
C LEU A 335 1.83 2.59 -13.73
N SER A 336 0.81 3.18 -13.11
CA SER A 336 0.39 2.89 -11.73
C SER A 336 -0.51 1.64 -11.62
N GLY A 337 -0.72 0.90 -12.70
CA GLY A 337 -1.51 -0.34 -12.72
C GLY A 337 -3.03 -0.17 -12.81
N PHE A 338 -3.52 1.03 -13.06
CA PHE A 338 -4.94 1.34 -13.25
C PHE A 338 -5.34 1.28 -14.73
N GLU A 339 -6.61 0.99 -15.01
CA GLU A 339 -7.14 0.88 -16.37
C GLU A 339 -7.20 2.24 -17.07
N ASN A 340 -7.55 3.31 -16.35
CA ASN A 340 -7.79 4.64 -16.90
C ASN A 340 -7.71 5.75 -15.83
N SER A 341 -7.79 7.01 -16.28
CA SER A 341 -7.78 8.19 -15.41
C SER A 341 -8.88 8.21 -14.35
N GLU A 342 -10.11 7.79 -14.69
CA GLU A 342 -11.25 7.82 -13.74
C GLU A 342 -11.00 6.87 -12.55
N GLU A 343 -10.42 5.71 -12.82
CA GLU A 343 -10.10 4.73 -11.78
C GLU A 343 -9.05 5.29 -10.82
N ILE A 344 -7.92 5.78 -11.33
CA ILE A 344 -6.89 6.35 -10.46
C ILE A 344 -7.40 7.59 -9.72
N GLU A 345 -8.18 8.47 -10.35
CA GLU A 345 -8.79 9.64 -9.68
C GLU A 345 -9.64 9.23 -8.48
N SER A 346 -10.41 8.13 -8.60
CA SER A 346 -11.23 7.64 -7.50
C SER A 346 -10.44 7.15 -6.28
N MET A 347 -9.15 6.84 -6.48
CA MET A 347 -8.24 6.39 -5.42
C MET A 347 -7.61 7.54 -4.65
N TYR A 348 -7.66 8.77 -5.19
CA TYR A 348 -7.10 9.95 -4.55
C TYR A 348 -8.21 10.81 -3.94
N SER A 349 -8.12 11.03 -2.63
CA SER A 349 -8.99 12.00 -1.94
C SER A 349 -8.61 13.45 -2.22
N ASP A 350 -7.40 13.68 -2.75
CA ASP A 350 -6.82 15.00 -3.02
C ASP A 350 -6.30 15.06 -4.46
N ALA A 351 -6.99 15.85 -5.29
CA ALA A 351 -6.63 16.05 -6.70
C ALA A 351 -5.29 16.79 -6.89
N THR A 352 -4.85 17.59 -5.91
CA THR A 352 -3.56 18.28 -5.95
C THR A 352 -2.40 17.29 -5.80
N VAL A 353 -2.55 16.25 -4.97
CA VAL A 353 -1.56 15.17 -4.85
C VAL A 353 -1.45 14.39 -6.16
N LEU A 354 -2.59 14.00 -6.75
CA LEU A 354 -2.60 13.30 -8.04
C LEU A 354 -1.94 14.13 -9.14
N LYS A 355 -2.31 15.42 -9.24
CA LYS A 355 -1.67 16.36 -10.17
C LYS A 355 -0.16 16.44 -9.98
N GLY A 356 0.29 16.54 -8.73
CA GLY A 356 1.71 16.53 -8.38
C GLY A 356 2.43 15.28 -8.88
N ASN A 357 1.85 14.10 -8.67
CA ASN A 357 2.41 12.82 -9.10
C ASN A 357 2.49 12.69 -10.63
N VAL A 358 1.45 13.12 -11.35
CA VAL A 358 1.45 13.11 -12.82
C VAL A 358 2.56 14.02 -13.37
N LEU A 359 2.68 15.24 -12.84
CA LEU A 359 3.73 16.18 -13.27
C LEU A 359 5.13 15.70 -12.89
N TRP A 360 5.27 15.08 -11.72
CA TRP A 360 6.51 14.43 -11.30
C TRP A 360 6.91 13.32 -12.28
N ASN A 361 5.95 12.50 -12.71
CA ASN A 361 6.21 11.45 -13.70
C ASN A 361 6.68 12.04 -15.04
N VAL A 362 6.02 13.11 -15.52
CA VAL A 362 6.44 13.82 -16.75
C VAL A 362 7.85 14.39 -16.63
N ALA A 363 8.22 14.94 -15.47
CA ALA A 363 9.58 15.41 -15.23
C ALA A 363 10.58 14.24 -15.20
N CYS A 364 10.24 13.13 -14.56
CA CYS A 364 11.10 11.94 -14.49
C CYS A 364 11.30 11.25 -15.83
N ASP A 365 10.33 11.29 -16.74
CA ASP A 365 10.50 10.84 -18.12
C ASP A 365 11.65 11.58 -18.82
N LYS A 366 11.87 12.86 -18.49
CA LYS A 366 13.01 13.63 -19.00
C LYS A 366 14.34 13.26 -18.36
N LEU A 367 14.33 12.89 -17.08
CA LEU A 367 15.53 12.34 -16.43
C LEU A 367 15.92 11.02 -17.12
N MET A 368 14.94 10.14 -17.35
CA MET A 368 15.10 8.84 -18.01
C MET A 368 15.70 8.95 -19.43
N GLU A 369 15.34 9.96 -20.22
CA GLU A 369 15.86 10.15 -21.59
C GLU A 369 17.40 10.27 -21.66
N THR A 370 18.04 10.71 -20.57
CA THR A 370 19.50 10.90 -20.51
C THR A 370 20.20 10.02 -19.48
N ALA A 371 19.44 9.27 -18.67
CA ALA A 371 19.97 8.44 -17.60
C ALA A 371 20.82 7.28 -18.13
N THR A 372 21.81 6.88 -17.33
CA THR A 372 22.56 5.64 -17.52
C THR A 372 22.19 4.67 -16.40
N ILE A 373 21.58 3.55 -16.74
CA ILE A 373 21.24 2.50 -15.78
C ILE A 373 22.32 1.43 -15.84
N THR A 374 22.91 1.13 -14.68
CA THR A 374 23.93 0.09 -14.54
C THR A 374 23.46 -1.00 -13.58
N GLU A 375 23.89 -2.24 -13.82
CA GLU A 375 23.65 -3.32 -12.86
C GLU A 375 24.65 -3.23 -11.71
N PRO A 376 24.24 -3.50 -10.46
CA PRO A 376 25.17 -3.60 -9.34
C PRO A 376 26.22 -4.66 -9.62
N ALA A 377 27.47 -4.40 -9.21
CA ALA A 377 28.53 -5.39 -9.33
C ALA A 377 28.14 -6.64 -8.53
N ALA A 378 28.14 -7.81 -9.16
CA ALA A 378 27.86 -9.08 -8.48
C ALA A 378 28.72 -9.16 -7.21
N GLU A 379 28.08 -9.20 -6.04
CA GLU A 379 28.78 -9.50 -4.81
C GLU A 379 29.38 -10.90 -4.96
N GLU A 380 30.72 -10.99 -5.05
CA GLU A 380 31.40 -12.26 -4.83
C GLU A 380 31.02 -12.69 -3.41
N SER A 381 30.09 -13.65 -3.31
CA SER A 381 29.74 -14.25 -2.03
C SER A 381 31.02 -14.78 -1.40
N ALA A 382 31.38 -14.21 -0.26
CA ALA A 382 32.49 -14.66 0.55
C ALA A 382 32.12 -15.98 1.26
N GLU A 383 31.83 -17.03 0.48
CA GLU A 383 31.71 -18.41 0.95
C GLU A 383 32.77 -19.29 0.27
N ASP A 384 34.04 -19.00 0.52
CA ASP A 384 35.05 -20.07 0.57
C ASP A 384 36.27 -19.61 1.40
N THR A 385 36.20 -19.78 2.72
CA THR A 385 37.38 -20.11 3.55
C THR A 385 36.94 -20.52 4.95
N ALA A 386 36.41 -21.74 5.07
CA ALA A 386 36.50 -22.49 6.31
C ALA A 386 36.86 -23.94 5.96
N GLN A 387 38.17 -24.18 5.88
CA GLN A 387 38.78 -25.50 5.80
C GLN A 387 39.23 -25.98 7.17
#